data_AF-A0A2P8F4Q4-F1
#
_entry.id   AF-A0A2P8F4Q4-F1
#
_cell.length_a   1.000
_cell.length_b   1.000
_cell.length_c   1.000
_cell.angle_alpha   90.00
_cell.angle_beta   90.00
_cell.angle_gamma   90.00
#
_symmetry.space_group_name_H-M   'P 1'
#
loop_
_entity.id
_entity.type
_entity.pdbx_description
1 polymer ?
#
loop_
_entity_poly.entity_id
_entity_poly.type
_entity_poly.pdbx_seq_one_letter_code
_entity_poly.pdbx_strand_id
1 'polypeptide(L)'
;MRTLMTTCFALLLGLVLMPDMAEAKRFGGGSSVGKSYSAPKQTTPAPSREQTAAKTSTNSTSATKSKGFGGMLGGLLAGGLLAALFMGGAFDGIQIMDILLIAVIGFVLFKLFTRRKVQPAQPSYATPDGGMMRQQPEPEIAPQPAAPAFGTSAGNVGLAAAKLNLPGWFNEKTFVDGAQQHFIHLQKAWDNQDWGDMREYLSDEMFTLLQQERAKLPAEQHTEVDSVMAELINFIDENDHVVASIHFYGWISDSGKPTSEFSEVWHLSRDMAQDNADWKIVGIEQS
;
A
#
# COMPACT_ATOMS: atom_id res chain seq x y z
N MET A 1 -52.90 20.63 -5.91
CA MET A 1 -51.78 20.05 -6.70
C MET A 1 -50.43 20.62 -6.29
N ARG A 2 -50.21 21.95 -6.24
CA ARG A 2 -48.93 22.54 -5.80
C ARG A 2 -48.47 22.13 -4.39
N THR A 3 -49.39 22.05 -3.42
CA THR A 3 -49.10 21.64 -2.03
C THR A 3 -48.80 20.15 -1.86
N LEU A 4 -49.35 19.29 -2.74
CA LEU A 4 -49.07 17.85 -2.78
C LEU A 4 -47.67 17.59 -3.38
N MET A 5 -47.29 18.41 -4.36
CA MET A 5 -45.99 18.32 -5.03
C MET A 5 -44.86 18.81 -4.12
N THR A 6 -45.07 19.89 -3.36
CA THR A 6 -44.09 20.37 -2.37
C THR A 6 -43.92 19.43 -1.18
N THR A 7 -44.98 18.76 -0.74
CA THR A 7 -44.89 17.76 0.33
C THR A 7 -44.18 16.49 -0.13
N CYS A 8 -44.47 15.97 -1.33
CA CYS A 8 -43.70 14.87 -1.92
C CYS A 8 -42.22 15.22 -2.14
N PHE A 9 -41.92 16.44 -2.59
CA PHE A 9 -40.54 16.88 -2.80
C PHE A 9 -39.77 17.04 -1.49
N ALA A 10 -40.41 17.54 -0.43
CA ALA A 10 -39.82 17.61 0.91
C ALA A 10 -39.57 16.21 1.51
N LEU A 11 -40.47 15.25 1.25
CA LEU A 11 -40.34 13.86 1.70
C LEU A 11 -39.24 13.10 0.93
N LEU A 12 -39.08 13.39 -0.37
CA LEU A 12 -37.98 12.89 -1.19
C LEU A 12 -36.62 13.50 -0.81
N LEU A 13 -36.57 14.79 -0.47
CA LEU A 13 -35.34 15.43 0.04
C LEU A 13 -34.94 14.87 1.41
N GLY A 14 -35.90 14.54 2.28
CA GLY A 14 -35.64 13.92 3.57
C GLY A 14 -35.06 12.49 3.48
N LEU A 15 -35.25 11.78 2.37
CA LEU A 15 -34.76 10.42 2.17
C LEU A 15 -33.28 10.37 1.73
N VAL A 16 -32.73 11.48 1.23
CA VAL A 16 -31.35 11.54 0.68
C VAL A 16 -30.32 11.98 1.75
N LEU A 17 -30.79 12.48 2.90
CA LEU A 17 -29.95 12.81 4.06
C LEU A 17 -29.97 11.67 5.10
N MET A 18 -29.82 10.42 4.66
CA MET A 18 -29.34 9.39 5.57
C MET A 18 -27.84 9.63 5.72
N PRO A 19 -27.33 10.07 6.89
CA PRO A 19 -25.89 10.02 7.13
C PRO A 19 -25.43 8.58 6.88
N ASP A 20 -24.28 8.41 6.24
CA ASP A 20 -23.57 7.13 6.13
C ASP A 20 -23.23 6.69 7.57
N MET A 21 -24.19 6.06 8.24
CA MET A 21 -24.13 5.80 9.66
C MET A 21 -23.27 4.58 9.90
N ALA A 22 -22.22 4.80 10.68
CA ALA A 22 -21.36 3.80 11.29
C ALA A 22 -20.49 2.99 10.33
N GLU A 23 -19.49 3.66 9.76
CA GLU A 23 -18.23 2.99 9.48
C GLU A 23 -17.60 2.61 10.82
N ALA A 24 -17.54 1.30 11.12
CA ALA A 24 -16.67 0.83 12.19
C ALA A 24 -15.24 1.16 11.77
N LYS A 25 -14.49 1.83 12.65
CA LYS A 25 -13.08 2.08 12.39
C LYS A 25 -12.28 1.19 13.32
N ARG A 26 -11.36 0.44 12.70
CA ARG A 26 -10.29 -0.31 13.37
C ARG A 26 -9.63 0.49 14.50
N PHE A 27 -8.99 -0.24 15.42
CA PHE A 27 -8.14 0.34 16.46
C PHE A 27 -7.24 1.46 15.92
N GLY A 28 -7.26 2.64 16.55
CA GLY A 28 -6.59 3.83 16.03
C GLY A 28 -7.43 4.68 15.07
N GLY A 29 -8.71 4.36 14.87
CA GLY A 29 -9.62 5.16 14.06
C GLY A 29 -9.26 5.20 12.56
N GLY A 30 -8.52 4.19 12.08
CA GLY A 30 -8.04 4.12 10.70
C GLY A 30 -7.10 5.26 10.30
N SER A 31 -6.42 5.88 11.27
CA SER A 31 -5.46 6.96 11.07
C SER A 31 -4.13 6.61 11.72
N SER A 32 -3.04 7.22 11.26
CA SER A 32 -1.75 7.11 11.94
C SER A 32 -1.74 7.98 13.20
N VAL A 33 -1.33 7.41 14.34
CA VAL A 33 -1.35 8.06 15.66
C VAL A 33 -0.14 7.64 16.50
N GLY A 34 0.32 8.54 17.38
CA GLY A 34 1.46 8.29 18.25
C GLY A 34 2.81 8.43 17.55
N LYS A 35 3.81 7.70 18.04
CA LYS A 35 5.19 7.74 17.54
C LYS A 35 5.33 6.96 16.24
N SER A 36 6.11 7.49 15.30
CA SER A 36 6.47 6.85 14.03
C SER A 36 7.94 6.46 14.02
N TYR A 37 8.26 5.31 13.45
CA TYR A 37 9.64 4.83 13.31
C TYR A 37 9.90 4.36 11.88
N SER A 38 10.92 4.93 11.24
CA SER A 38 11.31 4.56 9.88
C SER A 38 11.89 3.15 9.83
N ALA A 39 11.20 2.23 9.16
CA ALA A 39 11.75 0.92 8.83
C ALA A 39 12.77 1.01 7.67
N PRO A 40 13.85 0.22 7.69
CA PRO A 40 14.79 0.17 6.58
C PRO A 40 14.08 -0.30 5.29
N LYS A 41 14.05 0.55 4.27
CA LYS A 41 13.42 0.22 2.98
C LYS A 41 14.11 -0.98 2.34
N GLN A 42 13.37 -2.05 2.07
CA GLN A 42 13.82 -3.09 1.13
C GLN A 42 14.00 -2.45 -0.25
N THR A 43 15.23 -2.35 -0.71
CA THR A 43 15.53 -2.01 -2.09
C THR A 43 15.42 -3.27 -2.94
N THR A 44 14.28 -3.47 -3.61
CA THR A 44 14.20 -4.43 -4.71
C THR A 44 15.12 -3.93 -5.84
N PRO A 45 16.17 -4.66 -6.23
CA PRO A 45 17.04 -4.19 -7.32
C PRO A 45 16.23 -4.15 -8.61
N ALA A 46 16.12 -2.96 -9.21
CA ALA A 46 15.56 -2.81 -10.54
C ALA A 46 16.44 -3.54 -11.57
N PRO A 47 15.88 -4.19 -12.60
CA PRO A 47 16.68 -4.82 -13.64
C PRO A 47 17.50 -3.76 -14.36
N SER A 48 18.82 -3.87 -14.24
CA SER A 48 19.77 -2.98 -14.89
C SER A 48 19.66 -3.18 -16.41
N ARG A 49 19.26 -2.14 -17.14
CA ARG A 49 19.48 -2.10 -18.60
C ARG A 49 20.96 -1.81 -18.83
N GLU A 50 21.66 -2.77 -19.40
CA GLU A 50 23.00 -2.58 -19.95
C GLU A 50 22.96 -1.46 -21.01
N GLN A 51 23.61 -0.34 -20.72
CA GLN A 51 23.85 0.72 -21.67
C GLN A 51 25.26 0.55 -22.23
N THR A 52 25.34 0.06 -23.46
CA THR A 52 26.59 -0.03 -24.23
C THR A 52 27.14 1.38 -24.46
N ALA A 53 28.34 1.64 -23.93
CA ALA A 53 29.07 2.87 -24.16
C ALA A 53 29.74 2.87 -25.55
N ALA A 54 29.46 3.89 -26.35
CA ALA A 54 30.23 4.21 -27.55
C ALA A 54 30.91 5.58 -27.35
N LYS A 55 32.24 5.60 -27.49
CA LYS A 55 33.11 6.80 -27.46
C LYS A 55 33.05 7.52 -28.81
N THR A 56 32.89 8.85 -28.85
CA THR A 56 33.62 9.72 -29.80
C THR A 56 33.60 11.20 -29.36
N SER A 57 34.61 11.91 -29.85
CA SER A 57 35.19 13.21 -29.50
C SER A 57 34.50 14.47 -30.05
N THR A 58 34.72 15.57 -29.32
CA THR A 58 34.90 17.02 -29.67
C THR A 58 34.38 17.56 -31.02
N ASN A 59 33.47 18.56 -30.99
CA ASN A 59 33.70 19.98 -31.37
C ASN A 59 32.38 20.78 -31.52
N SER A 60 32.56 22.10 -31.52
CA SER A 60 31.61 23.21 -31.42
C SER A 60 30.60 23.44 -32.56
N THR A 61 29.68 24.37 -32.28
CA THR A 61 29.02 25.39 -33.15
C THR A 61 27.53 25.21 -33.53
N SER A 62 26.74 26.18 -33.04
CA SER A 62 25.52 26.85 -33.59
C SER A 62 24.46 26.11 -34.44
N ALA A 63 23.22 26.22 -33.94
CA ALA A 63 21.97 26.62 -34.60
C ALA A 63 21.16 25.66 -35.52
N THR A 64 19.91 25.45 -35.07
CA THR A 64 18.62 25.44 -35.81
C THR A 64 17.99 24.12 -36.31
N LYS A 65 16.76 23.88 -35.77
CA LYS A 65 15.60 23.05 -36.20
C LYS A 65 15.83 21.52 -36.22
N SER A 66 14.96 20.68 -35.63
CA SER A 66 13.49 20.74 -35.66
C SER A 66 12.80 19.85 -34.60
N LYS A 67 11.58 20.28 -34.23
CA LYS A 67 10.39 19.56 -33.73
C LYS A 67 10.46 18.73 -32.44
N GLY A 68 9.94 19.35 -31.38
CA GLY A 68 9.37 18.70 -30.20
C GLY A 68 8.47 19.62 -29.37
N PHE A 69 7.77 20.57 -30.00
CA PHE A 69 6.85 21.50 -29.33
C PHE A 69 5.48 20.83 -29.17
N GLY A 70 5.32 19.99 -28.17
CA GLY A 70 4.06 19.27 -27.91
C GLY A 70 3.55 19.33 -26.47
N GLY A 71 4.32 19.91 -25.53
CA GLY A 71 4.00 19.83 -24.10
C GLY A 71 3.30 21.06 -23.51
N MET A 72 3.48 22.25 -24.10
CA MET A 72 3.07 23.50 -23.44
C MET A 72 1.71 24.04 -23.92
N LEU A 73 1.22 23.59 -25.08
CA LEU A 73 -0.12 23.94 -25.60
C LEU A 73 -1.24 23.04 -25.05
N GLY A 74 -0.91 21.88 -24.48
CA GLY A 74 -1.89 20.97 -23.85
C GLY A 74 -2.47 21.53 -22.54
N GLY A 75 -1.65 22.27 -21.77
CA GLY A 75 -2.09 22.88 -20.51
C GLY A 75 -3.05 24.07 -20.70
N LEU A 76 -2.89 24.85 -21.77
CA LEU A 76 -3.77 25.99 -22.07
C LEU A 76 -5.09 25.55 -22.73
N LEU A 77 -5.12 24.45 -23.47
CA LEU A 77 -6.37 23.88 -23.99
C LEU A 77 -7.20 23.20 -22.89
N ALA A 78 -6.56 22.45 -21.98
CA ALA A 78 -7.26 21.87 -20.83
C ALA A 78 -7.72 22.94 -19.83
N GLY A 79 -6.90 23.98 -19.58
CA GLY A 79 -7.26 25.12 -18.73
C GLY A 79 -8.31 26.04 -19.35
N GLY A 80 -8.30 26.22 -20.68
CA GLY A 80 -9.28 27.03 -21.40
C GLY A 80 -10.67 26.40 -21.46
N LEU A 81 -10.77 25.07 -21.52
CA LEU A 81 -12.05 24.35 -21.51
C LEU A 81 -12.67 24.35 -20.10
N LEU A 82 -11.85 24.22 -19.05
CA LEU A 82 -12.32 24.34 -17.66
C LEU A 82 -12.77 25.78 -17.33
N ALA A 83 -12.05 26.80 -17.82
CA ALA A 83 -12.46 28.20 -17.69
C ALA A 83 -13.74 28.52 -18.49
N ALA A 84 -13.93 27.93 -19.66
CA ALA A 84 -15.17 28.08 -20.44
C ALA A 84 -16.37 27.40 -19.78
N LEU A 85 -16.18 26.25 -19.11
CA LEU A 85 -17.24 25.58 -18.33
C LEU A 85 -17.64 26.36 -17.07
N PHE A 86 -16.70 27.07 -16.43
CA PHE A 86 -16.96 27.82 -15.20
C PHE A 86 -17.41 29.27 -15.44
N MET A 87 -17.05 29.87 -16.58
CA MET A 87 -17.34 31.28 -16.91
C MET A 87 -18.42 31.44 -18.00
N GLY A 88 -18.86 30.35 -18.64
CA GLY A 88 -19.83 30.39 -19.74
C GLY A 88 -21.09 29.60 -19.44
N GLY A 89 -22.07 30.23 -18.76
CA GLY A 89 -23.53 30.03 -18.93
C GLY A 89 -24.14 28.63 -19.10
N ALA A 90 -23.49 27.53 -18.72
CA ALA A 90 -23.92 26.16 -19.04
C ALA A 90 -24.90 25.52 -18.04
N PHE A 91 -25.53 26.31 -17.16
CA PHE A 91 -26.51 25.81 -16.18
C PHE A 91 -27.89 26.43 -16.36
N ASP A 92 -28.33 26.58 -17.62
CA ASP A 92 -29.76 26.79 -17.91
C ASP A 92 -30.36 25.51 -18.51
N GLY A 93 -30.55 24.52 -17.62
CA GLY A 93 -31.21 23.24 -17.93
C GLY A 93 -30.33 22.21 -18.63
N ILE A 94 -30.26 21.00 -18.07
CA ILE A 94 -29.57 19.86 -18.69
C ILE A 94 -30.31 19.51 -20.00
N GLN A 95 -29.70 19.79 -21.15
CA GLN A 95 -30.25 19.40 -22.44
C GLN A 95 -29.95 17.92 -22.73
N ILE A 96 -30.81 17.26 -23.52
CA ILE A 96 -30.62 15.86 -23.94
C ILE A 96 -29.26 15.66 -24.64
N MET A 97 -28.71 16.69 -25.28
CA MET A 97 -27.39 16.65 -25.90
C MET A 97 -26.23 16.53 -24.88
N ASP A 98 -26.37 17.10 -23.69
CA ASP A 98 -25.36 17.01 -22.62
C ASP A 98 -25.35 15.60 -22.01
N ILE A 99 -26.54 15.00 -21.87
CA ILE A 99 -26.70 13.62 -21.40
C ILE A 99 -26.06 12.64 -22.39
N LEU A 100 -26.25 12.86 -23.70
CA LEU A 100 -25.61 12.04 -24.73
C LEU A 100 -24.08 12.18 -24.71
N LEU A 101 -23.57 13.39 -24.51
CA LEU A 101 -22.13 13.65 -24.44
C LEU A 101 -21.50 12.99 -23.20
N ILE A 102 -22.15 13.07 -22.04
CA ILE A 102 -21.72 12.39 -20.81
C ILE A 102 -21.78 10.86 -20.99
N ALA A 103 -22.82 10.32 -21.64
CA ALA A 103 -22.94 8.89 -21.91
C ALA A 103 -21.82 8.37 -22.83
N VAL A 104 -21.43 9.13 -23.85
CA VAL A 104 -20.31 8.78 -24.75
C VAL A 104 -18.98 8.81 -23.99
N ILE A 105 -18.73 9.83 -23.17
CA ILE A 105 -17.52 9.91 -22.35
C ILE A 105 -17.46 8.74 -21.36
N GLY A 106 -18.57 8.42 -20.68
CA GLY A 106 -18.68 7.28 -19.79
C GLY A 106 -18.42 5.94 -20.49
N PHE A 107 -18.96 5.75 -21.70
CA PHE A 107 -18.74 4.54 -22.51
C PHE A 107 -17.27 4.37 -22.93
N VAL A 108 -16.60 5.46 -23.33
CA VAL A 108 -15.18 5.43 -23.71
C VAL A 108 -14.31 5.08 -22.50
N LEU A 109 -14.60 5.65 -21.32
CA LEU A 109 -13.89 5.32 -20.08
C LEU A 109 -14.13 3.85 -19.70
N PHE A 110 -15.38 3.40 -19.66
CA PHE A 110 -15.73 2.01 -19.36
C PHE A 110 -15.01 1.00 -20.28
N LYS A 111 -14.97 1.27 -21.59
CA LYS A 111 -14.29 0.41 -22.59
C LYS A 111 -12.77 0.40 -22.44
N LEU A 112 -12.18 1.49 -21.95
CA LEU A 112 -10.74 1.59 -21.68
C LEU A 112 -10.34 0.79 -20.43
N PHE A 113 -11.21 0.77 -19.40
CA PHE A 113 -10.96 0.02 -18.17
C PHE A 113 -11.26 -1.47 -18.30
N THR A 114 -12.26 -1.89 -19.08
CA THR A 114 -12.56 -3.31 -19.31
C THR A 114 -11.57 -3.99 -20.27
N ARG A 115 -10.89 -3.25 -21.15
CA ARG A 115 -9.82 -3.78 -22.04
C ARG A 115 -8.51 -4.13 -21.33
N ARG A 116 -8.35 -3.80 -20.05
CA ARG A 116 -7.10 -4.04 -19.30
C ARG A 116 -7.12 -5.33 -18.44
N LYS A 117 -8.20 -6.11 -18.46
CA LYS A 117 -8.33 -7.36 -17.69
C LYS A 117 -8.87 -8.53 -18.51
N VAL A 118 -8.19 -8.93 -19.60
CA VAL A 118 -8.30 -10.31 -20.14
C VAL A 118 -6.99 -10.69 -20.87
N GLN A 119 -6.06 -11.33 -20.17
CA GLN A 119 -5.10 -12.26 -20.77
C GLN A 119 -5.06 -13.53 -19.91
N PRO A 120 -5.71 -14.62 -20.33
CA PRO A 120 -5.50 -15.92 -19.70
C PRO A 120 -4.16 -16.50 -20.16
N ALA A 121 -3.33 -16.90 -19.19
CA ALA A 121 -2.09 -17.62 -19.41
C ALA A 121 -2.34 -18.99 -20.07
N GLN A 122 -1.57 -19.31 -21.11
CA GLN A 122 -1.53 -20.64 -21.73
C GLN A 122 -0.31 -21.40 -21.16
N PRO A 123 -0.49 -22.61 -20.60
CA PRO A 123 0.62 -23.51 -20.31
C PRO A 123 0.90 -24.38 -21.55
N SER A 124 2.14 -24.42 -22.01
CA SER A 124 2.58 -25.33 -23.09
C SER A 124 3.43 -26.46 -22.50
N TYR A 125 2.94 -27.68 -22.61
CA TYR A 125 3.66 -28.94 -22.42
C TYR A 125 3.94 -29.54 -23.81
N ALA A 126 5.19 -29.92 -24.09
CA ALA A 126 5.55 -31.09 -24.92
C ALA A 126 7.09 -31.23 -25.08
N THR A 127 7.62 -32.34 -24.55
CA THR A 127 8.82 -33.08 -24.94
C THR A 127 8.57 -33.87 -26.25
N PRO A 128 9.45 -34.78 -26.74
CA PRO A 128 10.91 -34.75 -27.00
C PRO A 128 11.26 -35.31 -28.42
N ASP A 129 12.40 -34.93 -29.01
CA ASP A 129 13.07 -35.65 -30.11
C ASP A 129 14.46 -34.99 -30.28
N GLY A 130 15.62 -35.61 -30.54
CA GLY A 130 15.98 -36.94 -30.99
C GLY A 130 17.29 -36.78 -31.81
N GLY A 131 18.38 -37.43 -31.41
CA GLY A 131 19.42 -37.90 -32.34
C GLY A 131 20.72 -37.10 -32.59
N MET A 132 21.83 -37.78 -32.25
CA MET A 132 23.02 -38.05 -33.07
C MET A 132 24.11 -36.97 -33.31
N MET A 133 25.24 -37.15 -32.59
CA MET A 133 26.59 -37.49 -33.13
C MET A 133 27.27 -36.57 -34.18
N ARG A 134 28.39 -35.91 -33.81
CA ARG A 134 29.73 -36.10 -34.47
C ARG A 134 30.88 -35.26 -33.89
N GLN A 135 31.94 -35.99 -33.51
CA GLN A 135 33.38 -35.82 -33.79
C GLN A 135 34.13 -34.48 -33.61
N GLN A 136 35.13 -34.60 -32.74
CA GLN A 136 36.38 -33.83 -32.53
C GLN A 136 37.27 -33.77 -33.78
N PRO A 137 38.15 -32.75 -33.91
CA PRO A 137 39.58 -32.92 -33.57
C PRO A 137 40.25 -31.70 -32.87
N GLU A 138 41.23 -31.99 -32.01
CA GLU A 138 42.26 -31.09 -31.42
C GLU A 138 43.54 -31.10 -32.32
N PRO A 139 44.68 -30.41 -32.03
CA PRO A 139 44.99 -29.35 -31.04
C PRO A 139 45.85 -28.17 -31.58
N GLU A 140 45.88 -27.02 -30.88
CA GLU A 140 47.04 -26.11 -30.91
C GLU A 140 47.21 -25.37 -29.57
N ILE A 141 48.46 -25.23 -29.13
CA ILE A 141 48.90 -24.87 -27.76
C ILE A 141 49.36 -23.41 -27.68
N ALA A 142 49.01 -22.75 -26.56
CA ALA A 142 49.68 -21.65 -25.82
C ALA A 142 48.86 -20.33 -25.68
N PRO A 143 49.13 -19.47 -24.67
CA PRO A 143 49.32 -19.71 -23.23
C PRO A 143 48.32 -18.87 -22.37
N GLN A 144 48.25 -19.20 -21.07
CA GLN A 144 47.34 -18.65 -20.04
C GLN A 144 47.41 -17.11 -19.87
N PRO A 145 46.30 -16.49 -19.41
CA PRO A 145 46.37 -15.82 -18.11
C PRO A 145 45.13 -16.02 -17.21
N ALA A 146 45.42 -16.24 -15.93
CA ALA A 146 44.65 -15.93 -14.71
C ALA A 146 43.12 -16.15 -14.69
N ALA A 147 42.72 -17.16 -13.91
CA ALA A 147 41.33 -17.38 -13.50
C ALA A 147 40.86 -16.34 -12.47
N PRO A 148 39.58 -15.95 -12.54
CA PRO A 148 38.72 -15.92 -11.36
C PRO A 148 37.71 -17.07 -11.49
N ALA A 149 37.58 -17.84 -10.41
CA ALA A 149 36.65 -18.93 -10.30
C ALA A 149 35.20 -18.43 -10.51
N PHE A 150 34.58 -18.86 -11.59
CA PHE A 150 33.14 -18.75 -11.80
C PHE A 150 32.47 -19.83 -10.95
N GLY A 151 32.19 -19.48 -9.69
CA GLY A 151 31.28 -20.25 -8.85
C GLY A 151 29.88 -20.14 -9.43
N THR A 152 29.33 -21.29 -9.82
CA THR A 152 27.95 -21.46 -10.23
C THR A 152 27.00 -21.09 -9.10
N SER A 153 26.46 -19.86 -9.09
CA SER A 153 25.26 -19.51 -8.35
C SER A 153 24.03 -19.74 -9.23
N ALA A 154 23.70 -21.01 -9.44
CA ALA A 154 22.34 -21.41 -9.70
C ALA A 154 21.66 -21.59 -8.33
N GLY A 155 20.69 -20.72 -8.00
CA GLY A 155 19.80 -20.95 -6.87
C GLY A 155 19.50 -19.70 -6.04
N ASN A 156 18.21 -19.35 -6.00
CA ASN A 156 17.59 -18.37 -5.12
C ASN A 156 17.92 -16.88 -5.34
N VAL A 157 17.20 -16.27 -6.29
CA VAL A 157 16.68 -14.91 -6.07
C VAL A 157 15.55 -14.97 -5.05
N GLY A 158 15.89 -15.33 -3.81
CA GLY A 158 15.01 -15.07 -2.68
C GLY A 158 14.99 -13.57 -2.47
N LEU A 159 13.80 -12.99 -2.34
CA LEU A 159 13.58 -11.68 -1.76
C LEU A 159 14.20 -11.71 -0.35
N ALA A 160 15.48 -11.38 -0.24
CA ALA A 160 16.15 -11.34 1.04
C ALA A 160 15.60 -10.12 1.77
N ALA A 161 14.62 -10.35 2.62
CA ALA A 161 14.24 -9.37 3.62
C ALA A 161 15.52 -8.91 4.33
N ALA A 162 15.68 -7.59 4.47
CA ALA A 162 16.81 -7.04 5.20
C ALA A 162 16.89 -7.75 6.55
N LYS A 163 18.00 -8.45 6.80
CA LYS A 163 18.13 -9.26 8.01
C LYS A 163 18.19 -8.30 9.20
N LEU A 164 17.16 -8.33 10.04
CA LEU A 164 17.12 -7.53 11.27
C LEU A 164 18.21 -8.03 12.22
N ASN A 165 18.90 -7.08 12.87
CA ASN A 165 19.85 -7.39 13.93
C ASN A 165 19.07 -7.51 15.23
N LEU A 166 18.74 -8.74 15.62
CA LEU A 166 17.96 -9.03 16.82
C LEU A 166 18.88 -9.45 17.98
N PRO A 167 18.65 -8.94 19.21
CA PRO A 167 19.35 -9.42 20.38
C PRO A 167 19.08 -10.90 20.65
N GLY A 168 20.07 -11.62 21.18
CA GLY A 168 19.94 -13.07 21.43
C GLY A 168 18.86 -13.47 22.44
N TRP A 169 18.38 -12.52 23.25
CA TRP A 169 17.29 -12.72 24.20
C TRP A 169 15.90 -12.56 23.55
N PHE A 170 15.81 -11.95 22.37
CA PHE A 170 14.54 -11.66 21.72
C PHE A 170 14.12 -12.82 20.81
N ASN A 171 12.97 -13.43 21.13
CA ASN A 171 12.39 -14.50 20.33
C ASN A 171 11.35 -13.93 19.36
N GLU A 172 11.78 -13.66 18.13
CA GLU A 172 10.93 -13.10 17.07
C GLU A 172 9.65 -13.91 16.83
N LYS A 173 9.77 -15.24 16.73
CA LYS A 173 8.63 -16.11 16.45
C LYS A 173 7.55 -15.97 17.52
N THR A 174 7.91 -16.15 18.78
CA THR A 174 6.95 -16.06 19.89
C THR A 174 6.37 -14.65 20.01
N PHE A 175 7.18 -13.63 19.73
CA PHE A 175 6.74 -12.24 19.77
C PHE A 175 5.70 -11.94 18.67
N VAL A 176 5.98 -12.34 17.42
CA VAL A 176 5.07 -12.14 16.28
C VAL A 176 3.78 -12.96 16.42
N ASP A 177 3.88 -14.21 16.88
CA ASP A 177 2.70 -15.05 17.17
C ASP A 177 1.80 -14.40 18.23
N GLY A 178 2.40 -13.87 19.31
CA GLY A 178 1.68 -13.14 20.36
C GLY A 178 1.06 -11.84 19.85
N ALA A 179 1.78 -11.10 19.01
CA ALA A 179 1.32 -9.84 18.43
C ALA A 179 0.05 -10.03 17.58
N GLN A 180 -0.04 -11.12 16.81
CA GLN A 180 -1.25 -11.46 16.05
C GLN A 180 -2.47 -11.66 16.96
N GLN A 181 -2.30 -12.33 18.11
CA GLN A 181 -3.38 -12.53 19.07
C GLN A 181 -3.78 -11.20 19.75
N HIS A 182 -2.80 -10.37 20.12
CA HIS A 182 -3.06 -9.07 20.71
C HIS A 182 -3.75 -8.10 19.75
N PHE A 183 -3.45 -8.17 18.45
CA PHE A 183 -4.18 -7.42 17.44
C PHE A 183 -5.68 -7.72 17.50
N ILE A 184 -6.06 -9.01 17.40
CA ILE A 184 -7.47 -9.43 17.42
C ILE A 184 -8.14 -9.06 18.74
N HIS A 185 -7.43 -9.22 19.86
CA HIS A 185 -7.90 -8.85 21.19
C HIS A 185 -8.19 -7.35 21.31
N LEU A 186 -7.26 -6.51 20.85
CA LEU A 186 -7.40 -5.05 20.91
C LEU A 186 -8.48 -4.51 19.98
N GLN A 187 -8.73 -5.14 18.82
CA GLN A 187 -9.90 -4.77 18.00
C GLN A 187 -11.20 -4.96 18.80
N LYS A 188 -11.35 -6.09 19.50
CA LYS A 188 -12.53 -6.35 20.35
C LYS A 188 -12.62 -5.38 21.54
N ALA A 189 -11.50 -5.10 22.18
CA ALA A 189 -11.46 -4.15 23.30
C ALA A 189 -11.84 -2.73 22.84
N TRP A 190 -11.38 -2.32 21.65
CA TRP A 190 -11.71 -1.05 21.01
C TRP A 190 -13.20 -0.91 20.69
N ASP A 191 -13.79 -1.95 20.09
CA ASP A 191 -15.20 -1.99 19.75
C ASP A 191 -16.08 -1.85 21.01
N ASN A 192 -15.74 -2.61 22.05
CA ASN A 192 -16.42 -2.60 23.35
C ASN A 192 -16.07 -1.40 24.24
N GLN A 193 -15.13 -0.55 23.83
CA GLN A 193 -14.59 0.55 24.64
C GLN A 193 -14.04 0.10 26.00
N ASP A 194 -13.40 -1.07 26.06
CA ASP A 194 -12.79 -1.61 27.28
C ASP A 194 -11.44 -0.94 27.57
N TRP A 195 -11.52 0.24 28.17
CA TRP A 195 -10.35 1.03 28.55
C TRP A 195 -9.53 0.40 29.66
N GLY A 196 -10.11 -0.51 30.46
CA GLY A 196 -9.37 -1.22 31.50
C GLY A 196 -8.34 -2.15 30.88
N ASP A 197 -8.81 -2.97 29.94
CA ASP A 197 -7.99 -3.92 29.20
C ASP A 197 -6.95 -3.21 28.30
N MET A 198 -7.36 -2.22 27.51
CA MET A 198 -6.45 -1.51 26.60
C MET A 198 -5.30 -0.80 27.33
N ARG A 199 -5.49 -0.39 28.60
CA ARG A 199 -4.44 0.28 29.37
C ARG A 199 -3.21 -0.60 29.61
N GLU A 200 -3.37 -1.92 29.61
CA GLU A 200 -2.27 -2.86 29.79
C GLU A 200 -1.35 -2.92 28.56
N TYR A 201 -1.83 -2.53 27.39
CA TYR A 201 -1.09 -2.60 26.14
C TYR A 201 -0.53 -1.26 25.67
N LEU A 202 -1.01 -0.15 26.22
CA LEU A 202 -0.74 1.18 25.68
C LEU A 202 0.20 1.98 26.60
N SER A 203 1.03 2.82 26.00
CA SER A 203 1.67 3.90 26.76
C SER A 203 0.63 4.91 27.22
N ASP A 204 0.90 5.67 28.30
CA ASP A 204 -0.03 6.69 28.81
C ASP A 204 -0.39 7.76 27.75
N GLU A 205 0.58 8.12 26.93
CA GLU A 205 0.39 9.03 25.79
C GLU A 205 -0.55 8.41 24.75
N MET A 206 -0.28 7.17 24.35
CA MET A 206 -1.07 6.47 23.33
C MET A 206 -2.51 6.23 23.82
N PHE A 207 -2.69 5.88 25.09
CA PHE A 207 -3.99 5.71 25.72
C PHE A 207 -4.85 6.97 25.61
N THR A 208 -4.25 8.13 25.93
CA THR A 208 -4.94 9.42 25.85
C THR A 208 -5.32 9.77 24.41
N LEU A 209 -4.43 9.54 23.44
CA LEU A 209 -4.70 9.78 22.02
C LEU A 209 -5.86 8.90 21.52
N LEU A 210 -5.85 7.62 21.88
CA LEU A 210 -6.88 6.67 21.45
C LEU A 210 -8.25 6.95 22.06
N GLN A 211 -8.32 7.46 23.29
CA GLN A 211 -9.57 7.95 23.85
C GLN A 211 -10.15 9.11 23.03
N GLN A 212 -9.30 10.04 22.58
CA GLN A 212 -9.72 11.15 21.72
C GLN A 212 -10.18 10.67 20.34
N GLU A 213 -9.50 9.68 19.75
CA GLU A 213 -9.94 9.08 18.48
C GLU A 213 -11.26 8.34 18.63
N ARG A 214 -11.44 7.51 19.68
CA ARG A 214 -12.68 6.75 19.89
C ARG A 214 -13.87 7.66 20.10
N ALA A 215 -13.68 8.82 20.75
CA ALA A 215 -14.72 9.81 20.97
C ALA A 215 -15.27 10.45 19.68
N LYS A 216 -14.54 10.37 18.57
CA LYS A 216 -14.99 10.85 17.25
C LYS A 216 -15.84 9.82 16.51
N LEU A 217 -15.91 8.59 17.02
CA LEU A 217 -16.59 7.47 16.38
C LEU A 217 -17.95 7.19 17.02
N PRO A 218 -18.88 6.55 16.30
CA PRO A 218 -20.15 6.09 16.85
C PRO A 218 -19.95 5.16 18.06
N ALA A 219 -20.93 5.14 18.98
CA ALA A 219 -20.86 4.29 20.16
C ALA A 219 -20.76 2.80 19.78
N GLU A 220 -21.62 2.36 18.86
CA GLU A 220 -21.60 0.98 18.34
C GLU A 220 -20.57 0.84 17.21
N GLN A 221 -19.62 -0.05 17.41
CA GLN A 221 -18.62 -0.49 16.44
C GLN A 221 -18.56 -2.01 16.51
N HIS A 222 -18.37 -2.66 15.37
CA HIS A 222 -18.15 -4.09 15.31
C HIS A 222 -17.24 -4.38 14.13
N THR A 223 -16.06 -4.89 14.43
CA THR A 223 -15.00 -5.17 13.48
C THR A 223 -14.66 -6.66 13.58
N GLU A 224 -14.81 -7.37 12.46
CA GLU A 224 -14.48 -8.79 12.34
C GLU A 224 -13.17 -8.96 11.60
N VAL A 225 -12.19 -9.61 12.24
CA VAL A 225 -10.90 -9.94 11.63
C VAL A 225 -11.03 -11.27 10.90
N ASP A 226 -11.18 -11.22 9.58
CA ASP A 226 -11.23 -12.41 8.72
C ASP A 226 -9.87 -13.11 8.65
N SER A 227 -8.80 -12.32 8.49
CA SER A 227 -7.43 -12.80 8.53
C SER A 227 -6.47 -11.69 8.93
N VAL A 228 -5.42 -12.03 9.68
CA VAL A 228 -4.35 -11.12 10.04
C VAL A 228 -3.03 -11.87 9.95
N MET A 229 -2.05 -11.27 9.30
CA MET A 229 -0.66 -11.68 9.28
C MET A 229 0.16 -10.62 10.00
N ALA A 230 1.29 -11.03 10.58
CA ALA A 230 2.18 -10.14 11.30
C ALA A 230 3.62 -10.43 10.89
N GLU A 231 4.38 -9.38 10.63
CA GLU A 231 5.80 -9.47 10.29
C GLU A 231 6.60 -8.44 11.08
N LEU A 232 7.72 -8.84 11.68
CA LEU A 232 8.64 -7.89 12.29
C LEU A 232 9.43 -7.19 11.18
N ILE A 233 9.26 -5.87 11.05
CA ILE A 233 9.88 -5.09 9.97
C ILE A 233 10.99 -4.15 10.45
N ASN A 234 11.08 -3.90 11.76
CA ASN A 234 12.14 -3.10 12.35
C ASN A 234 12.38 -3.51 13.81
N PHE A 235 13.63 -3.38 14.26
CA PHE A 235 14.01 -3.50 15.66
C PHE A 235 15.10 -2.48 15.95
N ILE A 236 14.83 -1.58 16.90
CA ILE A 236 15.77 -0.55 17.36
C ILE A 236 16.17 -0.91 18.78
N ASP A 237 17.47 -0.99 19.01
CA ASP A 237 18.06 -1.25 20.32
C ASP A 237 18.74 0.03 20.79
N GLU A 238 18.06 0.77 21.68
CA GLU A 238 18.61 1.92 22.39
C GLU A 238 18.97 1.51 23.82
N ASN A 239 19.98 2.15 24.41
CA ASN A 239 20.53 1.69 25.70
C ASN A 239 19.51 1.64 26.85
N ASP A 240 18.49 2.49 26.81
CA ASP A 240 17.45 2.60 27.85
C ASP A 240 16.13 1.93 27.44
N HIS A 241 15.88 1.70 26.15
CA HIS A 241 14.66 1.07 25.67
C HIS A 241 14.87 0.42 24.29
N VAL A 242 14.04 -0.56 23.98
CA VAL A 242 13.98 -1.17 22.65
C VAL A 242 12.65 -0.86 21.98
N VAL A 243 12.66 -0.78 20.65
CA VAL A 243 11.45 -0.59 19.84
C VAL A 243 11.35 -1.68 18.78
N ALA A 244 10.23 -2.40 18.78
CA ALA A 244 9.88 -3.36 17.74
C ALA A 244 8.75 -2.78 16.87
N SER A 245 8.93 -2.80 15.55
CA SER A 245 7.88 -2.40 14.60
C SER A 245 7.33 -3.63 13.90
N ILE A 246 6.03 -3.86 14.04
CA ILE A 246 5.33 -5.02 13.48
C ILE A 246 4.39 -4.52 12.39
N HIS A 247 4.52 -5.05 11.18
CA HIS A 247 3.57 -4.84 10.10
C HIS A 247 2.46 -5.90 10.17
N PHE A 248 1.24 -5.42 10.40
CA PHE A 248 0.02 -6.20 10.30
C PHE A 248 -0.65 -5.97 8.96
N TYR A 249 -1.08 -7.05 8.31
CA TYR A 249 -1.84 -6.97 7.08
C TYR A 249 -2.82 -8.13 6.97
N GLY A 250 -3.88 -7.97 6.18
CA GLY A 250 -4.88 -9.00 6.00
C GLY A 250 -6.23 -8.46 5.59
N TRP A 251 -7.28 -9.11 6.07
CA TRP A 251 -8.66 -8.84 5.66
C TRP A 251 -9.56 -8.66 6.88
N ILE A 252 -10.40 -7.64 6.84
CA ILE A 252 -11.27 -7.23 7.93
C ILE A 252 -12.62 -6.76 7.39
N SER A 253 -13.70 -6.98 8.14
CA SER A 253 -15.02 -6.46 7.80
C SER A 253 -15.58 -5.63 8.96
N ASP A 254 -16.37 -4.61 8.60
CA ASP A 254 -16.95 -3.66 9.54
C ASP A 254 -18.48 -3.74 9.45
N SER A 255 -19.18 -3.94 10.57
CA SER A 255 -20.65 -3.86 10.73
C SER A 255 -21.49 -4.04 9.45
N GLY A 256 -21.44 -5.24 8.84
CA GLY A 256 -22.27 -5.59 7.68
C GLY A 256 -21.77 -5.08 6.32
N LYS A 257 -20.57 -4.50 6.27
CA LYS A 257 -19.85 -4.15 5.04
C LYS A 257 -19.08 -5.36 4.49
N PRO A 258 -18.76 -5.38 3.18
CA PRO A 258 -17.86 -6.37 2.63
C PRO A 258 -16.47 -6.32 3.27
N THR A 259 -15.84 -7.48 3.39
CA THR A 259 -14.44 -7.62 3.76
C THR A 259 -13.53 -6.75 2.88
N SER A 260 -12.62 -6.03 3.52
CA SER A 260 -11.66 -5.12 2.91
C SER A 260 -10.24 -5.45 3.37
N GLU A 261 -9.25 -5.13 2.53
CA GLU A 261 -7.85 -5.32 2.87
C GLU A 261 -7.40 -4.25 3.87
N PHE A 262 -6.50 -4.62 4.78
CA PHE A 262 -5.83 -3.67 5.65
C PHE A 262 -4.34 -3.91 5.74
N SER A 263 -3.62 -2.84 6.07
CA SER A 263 -2.17 -2.81 6.21
C SER A 263 -1.80 -1.70 7.20
N GLU A 264 -1.16 -2.06 8.31
CA GLU A 264 -0.76 -1.10 9.34
C GLU A 264 0.49 -1.55 10.11
N VAL A 265 1.28 -0.59 10.58
CA VAL A 265 2.49 -0.84 11.36
C VAL A 265 2.26 -0.39 12.78
N TRP A 266 2.51 -1.27 13.75
CA TRP A 266 2.48 -0.91 15.16
C TRP A 266 3.90 -0.84 15.72
N HIS A 267 4.15 0.17 16.53
CA HIS A 267 5.40 0.37 17.23
C HIS A 267 5.23 0.05 18.70
N LEU A 268 6.00 -0.92 19.18
CA LEU A 268 5.99 -1.34 20.56
C LEU A 268 7.33 -0.98 21.19
N SER A 269 7.30 -0.33 22.34
CA SER A 269 8.47 0.01 23.14
C SER A 269 8.51 -0.84 24.41
N ARG A 270 9.72 -1.20 24.84
CA ARG A 270 9.97 -1.85 26.13
C ARG A 270 11.12 -1.16 26.84
N ASP A 271 10.86 -0.75 28.07
CA ASP A 271 11.85 -0.14 28.97
C ASP A 271 12.89 -1.20 29.38
N MET A 272 14.18 -0.90 29.20
CA MET A 272 15.29 -1.78 29.56
C MET A 272 15.87 -1.48 30.94
N ALA A 273 15.44 -0.40 31.60
CA ALA A 273 15.82 -0.11 32.99
C ALA A 273 15.06 -0.98 34.01
N GLN A 274 13.93 -1.56 33.61
CA GLN A 274 13.10 -2.43 34.46
C GLN A 274 13.21 -3.89 34.04
N ASP A 275 13.52 -4.75 35.01
CA ASP A 275 13.51 -6.19 34.79
C ASP A 275 12.12 -6.67 34.38
N ASN A 276 12.07 -7.40 33.27
CA ASN A 276 10.85 -7.97 32.72
C ASN A 276 9.72 -6.94 32.45
N ALA A 277 10.08 -5.72 32.05
CA ALA A 277 9.09 -4.72 31.62
C ALA A 277 8.17 -5.25 30.50
N ASP A 278 6.91 -4.82 30.53
CA ASP A 278 5.95 -5.13 29.47
C ASP A 278 6.25 -4.31 28.20
N TRP A 279 5.85 -4.87 27.05
CA TRP A 279 5.82 -4.12 25.80
C TRP A 279 4.59 -3.21 25.76
N LYS A 280 4.78 -1.94 25.39
CA LYS A 280 3.70 -0.96 25.27
C LYS A 280 3.65 -0.42 23.84
N ILE A 281 2.45 -0.36 23.26
CA ILE A 281 2.20 0.28 21.98
C ILE A 281 2.38 1.79 22.16
N VAL A 282 3.27 2.36 21.35
CA VAL A 282 3.61 3.79 21.35
C VAL A 282 3.18 4.51 20.07
N GLY A 283 2.78 3.77 19.03
CA GLY A 283 2.23 4.35 17.82
C GLY A 283 1.71 3.30 16.83
N ILE A 284 0.84 3.76 15.93
CA ILE A 284 0.18 3.00 14.88
C ILE A 284 0.27 3.83 13.60
N GLU A 285 0.69 3.22 12.50
CA GLU A 285 0.76 3.85 11.18
C GLU A 285 -0.06 3.06 10.17
N GLN A 286 -0.92 3.74 9.41
CA GLN A 286 -1.65 3.13 8.29
C GLN A 286 -0.75 3.08 7.04
N SER A 287 -0.81 2.00 6.27
CA SER A 287 0.00 1.76 5.06
C SER A 287 -0.82 1.53 3.81
#